data_AF-A0A371CV80-F1
#
_entry.id   AF-A0A371CV80-F1
#
_cell.length_a   1.000
_cell.length_b   1.000
_cell.length_c   1.000
_cell.angle_alpha   90.00
_cell.angle_beta   90.00
_cell.angle_gamma   90.00
#
_symmetry.space_group_name_H-M   'P 1'
#
loop_
_entity.id
_entity.type
_entity.pdbx_description
1 polymer ?
#
loop_
_entity_poly.entity_id
_entity_poly.type
_entity_poly.pdbx_seq_one_letter_code
_entity_poly.pdbx_strand_id
1 'polypeptide(L)'
;MGRQTLYYTAEDRRVAKLEQARHYRSSPRGKATKSDANRRRYEQRQQAHAARLTIGVRLPHISLSVPALLLERGANVLRASWSVYLAPTQPSTPPLMGLWTPPFIFVPVPPRDLAALPTGDNLWNSLSACLGTYQDTQITECAHARYDRWLTETEERIAAEIREELGARVASWCRLWLAVQRAPGADHVKQVALDWGAKIICLLLAEWECRMREGAKGYEATRKLGRLPWQAMGKAFRCLFDVEM
;
A
#
# COMPACT_ATOMS: atom_id res chain seq x y z
N MET A 1 54.43 49.77 -3.76
CA MET A 1 53.58 48.84 -3.00
C MET A 1 53.03 47.78 -3.94
N GLY A 2 53.72 46.65 -4.09
CA GLY A 2 53.34 45.59 -5.03
C GLY A 2 52.25 44.69 -4.45
N ARG A 3 51.16 44.49 -5.18
CA ARG A 3 50.16 43.45 -4.87
C ARG A 3 50.85 42.07 -5.00
N GLN A 4 51.08 41.39 -3.88
CA GLN A 4 51.55 40.01 -3.90
C GLN A 4 50.49 39.11 -4.56
N THR A 5 50.93 38.32 -5.53
CA THR A 5 50.08 37.35 -6.22
C THR A 5 49.76 36.21 -5.25
N LEU A 6 48.52 36.16 -4.75
CA LEU A 6 48.05 35.19 -3.75
C LEU A 6 48.16 33.71 -4.19
N TYR A 7 48.25 33.44 -5.49
CA TYR A 7 48.36 32.09 -6.04
C TYR A 7 49.31 32.10 -7.24
N TYR A 8 50.37 31.30 -7.17
CA TYR A 8 51.44 31.27 -8.16
C TYR A 8 51.17 30.26 -9.29
N THR A 9 50.35 29.25 -9.03
CA THR A 9 49.93 28.26 -10.04
C THR A 9 48.41 28.10 -10.11
N ALA A 10 47.93 27.49 -11.20
CA ALA A 10 46.52 27.12 -11.33
C ALA A 10 46.11 26.07 -10.29
N GLU A 11 47.04 25.21 -9.87
CA GLU A 11 46.80 24.19 -8.84
C GLU A 11 46.65 24.81 -7.45
N ASP A 12 47.45 25.83 -7.10
CA ASP A 12 47.30 26.56 -5.83
C ASP A 12 45.92 27.22 -5.71
N ARG A 13 45.41 27.79 -6.82
CA ARG A 13 44.04 28.34 -6.87
C ARG A 13 42.98 27.28 -6.65
N ARG A 14 43.20 26.06 -7.17
CA ARG A 14 42.28 24.93 -7.03
C ARG A 14 42.25 24.42 -5.58
N VAL A 15 43.41 24.23 -4.97
CA VAL A 15 43.55 23.78 -3.57
C VAL A 15 42.90 24.79 -2.62
N ALA A 16 43.20 26.09 -2.77
CA ALA A 16 42.62 27.13 -1.93
C ALA A 16 41.09 27.22 -2.05
N LYS A 17 40.54 27.06 -3.27
CA LYS A 17 39.09 26.98 -3.46
C LYS A 17 38.46 25.75 -2.77
N LEU A 18 39.15 24.61 -2.80
CA LEU A 18 38.68 23.39 -2.11
C LEU A 18 38.69 23.58 -0.59
N GLU A 19 39.73 24.19 -0.03
CA GLU A 19 39.82 24.50 1.40
C GLU A 19 38.76 25.52 1.83
N GLN A 20 38.59 26.60 1.07
CA GLN A 20 37.53 27.58 1.32
C GLN A 20 36.14 26.92 1.28
N ALA A 21 35.89 26.02 0.33
CA ALA A 21 34.65 25.26 0.27
C ALA A 21 34.49 24.30 1.46
N ARG A 22 35.57 23.67 1.94
CA ARG A 22 35.55 22.82 3.15
C ARG A 22 35.23 23.64 4.40
N HIS A 23 35.89 24.79 4.60
CA HIS A 23 35.61 25.72 5.70
C HIS A 23 34.17 26.25 5.65
N TYR A 24 33.68 26.61 4.46
CA TYR A 24 32.29 27.01 4.32
C TYR A 24 31.33 25.90 4.71
N ARG A 25 31.54 24.66 4.23
CA ARG A 25 30.69 23.50 4.55
C ARG A 25 30.67 23.16 6.05
N SER A 26 31.76 23.37 6.77
CA SER A 26 31.84 23.13 8.22
C SER A 26 31.29 24.30 9.06
N SER A 27 31.24 25.52 8.50
CA SER A 27 30.71 26.70 9.16
C SER A 27 29.22 26.58 9.52
N PRO A 28 28.73 27.31 10.54
CA PRO A 28 27.30 27.36 10.88
C PRO A 28 26.44 27.79 9.68
N ARG A 29 26.89 28.77 8.90
CA ARG A 29 26.18 29.27 7.71
C ARG A 29 26.09 28.22 6.59
N GLY A 30 27.17 27.48 6.34
CA GLY A 30 27.16 26.40 5.35
C GLY A 30 26.31 25.21 5.79
N LYS A 31 26.34 24.84 7.08
CA LYS A 31 25.46 23.83 7.67
C LYS A 31 23.98 24.23 7.56
N ALA A 32 23.65 25.49 7.89
CA ALA A 32 22.30 26.03 7.76
C ALA A 32 21.82 26.01 6.29
N THR A 33 22.65 26.48 5.36
CA THR A 33 22.35 26.45 3.92
C THR A 33 22.09 25.03 3.41
N LYS A 34 22.91 24.05 3.85
CA LYS A 34 22.71 22.64 3.50
C LYS A 34 21.42 22.10 4.12
N SER A 35 21.14 22.42 5.39
CA SER A 35 19.89 22.04 6.07
C SER A 35 18.67 22.58 5.33
N ASP A 36 18.68 23.87 4.96
CA ASP A 36 17.60 24.51 4.22
C ASP A 36 17.39 23.90 2.84
N ALA A 37 18.48 23.64 2.11
CA ALA A 37 18.42 22.95 0.82
C ALA A 37 17.84 21.53 0.96
N ASN A 38 18.25 20.80 2.01
CA ASN A 38 17.71 19.48 2.32
C ASN A 38 16.22 19.54 2.66
N ARG A 39 15.80 20.53 3.46
CA ARG A 39 14.39 20.77 3.81
C ARG A 39 13.55 21.04 2.57
N ARG A 40 13.96 21.97 1.69
CA ARG A 40 13.24 22.26 0.44
C ARG A 40 13.12 21.02 -0.45
N ARG A 41 14.20 20.26 -0.60
CA ARG A 41 14.18 18.99 -1.36
C ARG A 41 13.28 17.94 -0.70
N TYR A 42 13.21 17.91 0.62
CA TYR A 42 12.28 17.04 1.34
C TYR A 42 10.82 17.46 1.08
N GLU A 43 10.50 18.73 1.23
CA GLU A 43 9.17 19.29 0.97
C GLU A 43 8.72 19.07 -0.48
N GLN A 44 9.59 19.30 -1.46
CA GLN A 44 9.30 19.03 -2.88
C GLN A 44 8.99 17.55 -3.13
N ARG A 45 9.74 16.64 -2.51
CA ARG A 45 9.44 15.20 -2.59
C ARG A 45 8.09 14.87 -1.96
N GLN A 46 7.78 15.44 -0.80
CA GLN A 46 6.48 15.24 -0.14
C GLN A 46 5.32 15.73 -1.00
N GLN A 47 5.46 16.90 -1.64
CA GLN A 47 4.47 17.43 -2.57
C GLN A 47 4.29 16.51 -3.79
N ALA A 48 5.38 16.01 -4.36
CA ALA A 48 5.32 15.07 -5.48
C ALA A 48 4.58 13.77 -5.11
N HIS A 49 4.82 13.21 -3.92
CA HIS A 49 4.10 12.03 -3.44
C HIS A 49 2.61 12.30 -3.20
N ALA A 50 2.25 13.47 -2.67
CA ALA A 50 0.86 13.87 -2.47
C ALA A 50 0.13 14.11 -3.81
N ALA A 51 0.80 14.71 -4.80
CA ALA A 51 0.24 14.92 -6.13
C ALA A 51 -0.12 13.61 -6.85
N ARG A 52 0.58 12.50 -6.55
CA ARG A 52 0.19 11.17 -7.07
C ARG A 52 -1.15 10.69 -6.53
N LEU A 53 -1.62 11.21 -5.39
CA LEU A 53 -2.92 10.86 -4.82
C LEU A 53 -4.07 11.69 -5.41
N THR A 54 -3.78 12.81 -6.07
CA THR A 54 -4.82 13.68 -6.64
C THR A 54 -5.28 13.22 -8.03
N ILE A 55 -4.48 12.40 -8.71
CA ILE A 55 -4.83 11.79 -9.99
C ILE A 55 -5.57 10.48 -9.72
N GLY A 56 -6.77 10.31 -10.26
CA GLY A 56 -7.58 9.14 -10.00
C GLY A 56 -8.93 9.12 -10.71
N VAL A 57 -9.71 8.09 -10.40
CA VAL A 57 -11.06 7.90 -10.94
C VAL A 57 -12.07 8.51 -9.96
N ARG A 58 -13.08 9.20 -10.48
CA ARG A 58 -14.24 9.65 -9.71
C ARG A 58 -15.40 8.69 -9.92
N LEU A 59 -16.02 8.27 -8.83
CA LEU A 59 -17.15 7.36 -8.79
C LEU A 59 -18.40 8.16 -8.39
N PRO A 60 -19.17 8.69 -9.35
CA PRO A 60 -20.23 9.65 -9.07
C PRO A 60 -21.33 9.05 -8.18
N HIS A 61 -21.69 7.78 -8.40
CA HIS A 61 -22.74 7.07 -7.67
C HIS A 61 -22.51 7.01 -6.15
N ILE A 62 -21.25 7.05 -5.71
CA ILE A 62 -20.88 7.03 -4.30
C ILE A 62 -20.09 8.28 -3.89
N SER A 63 -20.02 9.31 -4.76
CA SER A 63 -19.32 10.58 -4.50
C SER A 63 -17.88 10.39 -3.97
N LEU A 64 -17.17 9.40 -4.49
CA LEU A 64 -15.84 9.01 -4.04
C LEU A 64 -14.80 9.24 -5.13
N SER A 65 -13.58 9.62 -4.74
CA SER A 65 -12.42 9.62 -5.63
C SER A 65 -11.40 8.59 -5.17
N VAL A 66 -10.95 7.75 -6.10
CA VAL A 66 -9.99 6.68 -5.84
C VAL A 66 -8.69 7.00 -6.60
N PRO A 67 -7.54 7.15 -5.91
CA PRO A 67 -6.27 7.44 -6.56
C PRO A 67 -5.88 6.37 -7.60
N ALA A 68 -5.34 6.79 -8.75
CA ALA A 68 -4.90 5.86 -9.80
C ALA A 68 -3.82 4.89 -9.29
N LEU A 69 -2.90 5.38 -8.46
CA LEU A 69 -1.88 4.56 -7.82
C LEU A 69 -2.45 3.45 -6.93
N LEU A 70 -3.58 3.71 -6.27
CA LEU A 70 -4.27 2.69 -5.49
C LEU A 70 -4.79 1.59 -6.43
N LEU A 71 -5.42 1.98 -7.54
CA LEU A 71 -5.92 1.04 -8.55
C LEU A 71 -4.80 0.20 -9.16
N GLU A 72 -3.68 0.84 -9.53
CA GLU A 72 -2.48 0.18 -10.05
C GLU A 72 -1.98 -0.90 -9.10
N ARG A 73 -1.84 -0.57 -7.80
CA ARG A 73 -1.39 -1.55 -6.80
C ARG A 73 -2.41 -2.64 -6.56
N GLY A 74 -3.69 -2.29 -6.52
CA GLY A 74 -4.78 -3.24 -6.35
C GLY A 74 -4.98 -4.18 -7.54
N ALA A 75 -4.39 -3.89 -8.71
CA ALA A 75 -4.42 -4.78 -9.87
C ALA A 75 -3.46 -5.98 -9.74
N ASN A 76 -2.36 -5.84 -9.00
CA ASN A 76 -1.33 -6.88 -8.86
C ASN A 76 -1.91 -8.19 -8.28
N VAL A 77 -1.52 -9.34 -8.82
CA VAL A 77 -1.84 -10.63 -8.19
C VAL A 77 -0.95 -10.79 -6.95
N LEU A 78 -1.57 -10.98 -5.79
CA LEU A 78 -0.87 -11.10 -4.52
C LEU A 78 -0.74 -12.57 -4.13
N ARG A 79 0.35 -12.91 -3.45
CA ARG A 79 0.61 -14.28 -2.99
C ARG A 79 0.05 -14.49 -1.58
N ALA A 80 -0.39 -15.71 -1.34
CA ALA A 80 -0.79 -16.30 -0.08
C ALA A 80 -0.04 -17.62 0.09
N SER A 81 0.49 -17.86 1.27
CA SER A 81 1.24 -19.08 1.61
C SER A 81 0.36 -20.11 2.30
N TRP A 82 0.19 -21.29 1.70
CA TRP A 82 -0.54 -22.39 2.33
C TRP A 82 0.21 -22.99 3.53
N SER A 83 1.52 -22.78 3.63
CA SER A 83 2.35 -23.27 4.75
C SER A 83 1.89 -22.73 6.10
N VAL A 84 1.20 -21.58 6.13
CA VAL A 84 0.61 -20.98 7.34
C VAL A 84 -0.33 -21.94 8.06
N TYR A 85 -1.10 -22.75 7.32
CA TYR A 85 -2.02 -23.72 7.92
C TYR A 85 -1.35 -25.01 8.41
N LEU A 86 -0.09 -25.24 8.00
CA LEU A 86 0.71 -26.40 8.38
C LEU A 86 1.76 -26.06 9.44
N ALA A 87 1.85 -24.80 9.85
CA ALA A 87 2.88 -24.33 10.76
C ALA A 87 2.67 -24.89 12.18
N PRO A 88 3.73 -25.35 12.87
CA PRO A 88 3.64 -25.86 14.24
C PRO A 88 3.36 -24.75 15.27
N THR A 89 3.65 -23.50 14.90
CA THR A 89 3.39 -22.31 15.71
C THR A 89 2.53 -21.33 14.93
N GLN A 90 1.63 -20.65 15.62
CA GLN A 90 0.79 -19.61 15.02
C GLN A 90 0.88 -18.30 15.81
N PRO A 91 0.69 -17.15 15.14
CA PRO A 91 0.50 -15.86 15.78
C PRO A 91 -0.58 -15.91 16.87
N SER A 92 -0.40 -15.13 17.92
CA SER A 92 -1.38 -14.99 19.01
C SER A 92 -2.74 -14.45 18.52
N THR A 93 -2.70 -13.62 17.48
CA THR A 93 -3.86 -13.12 16.75
C THR A 93 -3.54 -13.08 15.27
N PRO A 94 -4.51 -13.34 14.37
CA PRO A 94 -4.31 -13.18 12.92
C PRO A 94 -3.73 -11.79 12.59
N PRO A 95 -2.59 -11.69 11.89
CA PRO A 95 -1.95 -10.42 11.55
C PRO A 95 -2.71 -9.68 10.43
N LEU A 96 -3.89 -9.16 10.76
CA LEU A 96 -4.82 -8.48 9.87
C LEU A 96 -4.47 -7.01 9.59
N MET A 97 -3.42 -6.49 10.23
CA MET A 97 -2.86 -5.15 10.03
C MET A 97 -3.87 -4.00 10.14
N GLY A 98 -5.00 -4.21 10.81
CA GLY A 98 -6.09 -3.23 10.91
C GLY A 98 -6.87 -3.00 9.62
N LEU A 99 -6.73 -3.85 8.60
CA LEU A 99 -7.38 -3.68 7.30
C LEU A 99 -8.87 -4.06 7.30
N TRP A 100 -9.38 -4.69 8.35
CA TRP A 100 -10.71 -5.32 8.35
C TRP A 100 -11.71 -4.69 9.31
N THR A 101 -11.23 -3.84 10.21
CA THR A 101 -12.06 -3.23 11.25
C THR A 101 -12.05 -1.73 11.08
N PRO A 102 -13.21 -1.04 10.98
CA PRO A 102 -13.27 0.42 10.98
C PRO A 102 -12.50 0.99 12.18
N PRO A 103 -11.71 2.06 12.02
CA PRO A 103 -11.60 2.95 10.85
C PRO A 103 -10.60 2.50 9.76
N PHE A 104 -10.25 1.21 9.71
CA PHE A 104 -9.33 0.59 8.76
C PHE A 104 -7.89 1.12 8.82
N ILE A 105 -7.49 1.63 9.98
CA ILE A 105 -6.16 2.21 10.20
C ILE A 105 -5.14 1.09 10.38
N PHE A 106 -3.96 1.25 9.76
CA PHE A 106 -2.85 0.32 9.90
C PHE A 106 -2.51 0.07 11.37
N VAL A 107 -2.51 -1.21 11.76
CA VAL A 107 -2.06 -1.68 13.07
C VAL A 107 -0.76 -2.47 12.88
N PRO A 108 0.35 -2.08 13.53
CA PRO A 108 1.60 -2.84 13.49
C PRO A 108 1.42 -4.27 14.00
N VAL A 109 2.01 -5.23 13.30
CA VAL A 109 2.05 -6.62 13.76
C VAL A 109 3.16 -6.74 14.82
N PRO A 110 2.88 -7.33 16.00
CA PRO A 110 3.90 -7.52 17.03
C PRO A 110 5.08 -8.37 16.52
N PRO A 111 6.34 -8.04 16.89
CA PRO A 111 7.51 -8.81 16.45
C PRO A 111 7.44 -10.30 16.76
N ARG A 112 6.84 -10.67 17.91
CA ARG A 112 6.62 -12.08 18.28
C ARG A 112 5.74 -12.83 17.28
N ASP A 113 4.71 -12.16 16.74
CA ASP A 113 3.75 -12.77 15.83
C ASP A 113 4.34 -12.85 14.42
N LEU A 114 5.19 -11.88 14.05
CA LEU A 114 6.00 -11.95 12.83
C LEU A 114 6.99 -13.12 12.87
N ALA A 115 7.65 -13.33 14.02
CA ALA A 115 8.61 -14.42 14.21
C ALA A 115 7.95 -15.82 14.20
N ALA A 116 6.64 -15.90 14.49
CA ALA A 116 5.89 -17.15 14.46
C ALA A 116 5.45 -17.56 13.04
N LEU A 117 5.62 -16.70 12.03
CA LEU A 117 5.25 -17.01 10.66
C LEU A 117 6.24 -18.01 10.04
N PRO A 118 5.77 -19.00 9.26
CA PRO A 118 6.62 -20.01 8.64
C PRO A 118 7.33 -19.45 7.39
N THR A 119 8.15 -18.41 7.58
CA THR A 119 8.84 -17.76 6.46
C THR A 119 10.03 -18.60 5.97
N GLY A 120 10.26 -18.62 4.66
CA GLY A 120 11.41 -19.25 4.03
C GLY A 120 11.91 -18.49 2.81
N ASP A 121 12.90 -19.05 2.12
CA ASP A 121 13.62 -18.36 1.04
C ASP A 121 12.87 -18.31 -0.30
N ASN A 122 11.81 -19.12 -0.46
CA ASN A 122 11.00 -19.10 -1.68
C ASN A 122 9.92 -18.00 -1.62
N LEU A 123 9.47 -17.55 -2.79
CA LEU A 123 8.48 -16.46 -2.90
C LEU A 123 7.14 -16.78 -2.20
N TRP A 124 6.75 -18.05 -2.21
CA TRP A 124 5.50 -18.56 -1.65
C TRP A 124 5.50 -18.70 -0.13
N ASN A 125 6.68 -18.69 0.50
CA ASN A 125 6.88 -18.67 1.94
C ASN A 125 7.56 -17.37 2.37
N SER A 126 7.54 -16.33 1.53
CA SER A 126 8.01 -15.00 1.93
C SER A 126 7.11 -14.43 3.04
N LEU A 127 7.64 -13.49 3.83
CA LEU A 127 6.86 -12.76 4.83
C LEU A 127 5.57 -12.17 4.23
N SER A 128 5.65 -11.61 3.02
CA SER A 128 4.52 -11.06 2.30
C SER A 128 3.46 -12.11 1.97
N ALA A 129 3.87 -13.31 1.55
CA ALA A 129 2.95 -14.41 1.25
C ALA A 129 2.29 -14.95 2.52
N CYS A 130 3.03 -15.13 3.61
CA CYS A 130 2.46 -15.59 4.89
C CYS A 130 1.46 -14.58 5.47
N LEU A 131 1.78 -13.28 5.47
CA LEU A 131 0.84 -12.23 5.86
C LEU A 131 -0.36 -12.17 4.91
N GLY A 132 -0.12 -12.42 3.63
CA GLY A 132 -1.15 -12.46 2.59
C GLY A 132 -2.19 -13.55 2.81
N THR A 133 -1.81 -14.71 3.34
CA THR A 133 -2.75 -15.80 3.68
C THR A 133 -3.86 -15.34 4.62
N TYR A 134 -3.52 -14.57 5.65
CA TYR A 134 -4.52 -14.06 6.59
C TYR A 134 -5.45 -13.05 5.93
N GLN A 135 -4.95 -12.23 5.01
CA GLN A 135 -5.79 -11.28 4.27
C GLN A 135 -6.71 -12.01 3.29
N ASP A 136 -6.20 -13.02 2.58
CA ASP A 136 -6.96 -13.82 1.61
C ASP A 136 -8.10 -14.60 2.29
N THR A 137 -7.80 -15.19 3.45
CA THR A 137 -8.81 -15.85 4.30
C THR A 137 -9.92 -14.85 4.65
N GLN A 138 -9.53 -13.68 5.16
CA GLN A 138 -10.50 -12.68 5.59
C GLN A 138 -11.29 -12.07 4.41
N ILE A 139 -10.69 -11.92 3.23
CA ILE A 139 -11.41 -11.55 1.99
C ILE A 139 -12.51 -12.55 1.72
N THR A 140 -12.18 -13.84 1.76
CA THR A 140 -13.13 -14.91 1.43
C THR A 140 -14.29 -14.93 2.42
N GLU A 141 -14.00 -14.88 3.72
CA GLU A 141 -15.04 -14.84 4.77
C GLU A 141 -15.94 -13.60 4.64
N CYS A 142 -15.34 -12.41 4.52
CA CYS A 142 -16.10 -11.17 4.39
C CYS A 142 -16.90 -11.12 3.08
N ALA A 143 -16.38 -11.69 1.99
CA ALA A 143 -17.08 -11.75 0.72
C ALA A 143 -18.30 -12.67 0.78
N HIS A 144 -18.20 -13.82 1.46
CA HIS A 144 -19.37 -14.68 1.69
C HIS A 144 -20.44 -13.96 2.51
N ALA A 145 -20.06 -13.39 3.66
CA ALA A 145 -20.99 -12.65 4.52
C ALA A 145 -21.61 -11.44 3.79
N ARG A 146 -20.85 -10.75 2.94
CA ARG A 146 -21.34 -9.64 2.14
C ARG A 146 -22.33 -10.10 1.09
N TYR A 147 -22.01 -11.15 0.33
CA TYR A 147 -22.90 -11.66 -0.70
C TYR A 147 -24.27 -12.04 -0.12
N ASP A 148 -24.28 -12.77 1.01
CA ASP A 148 -25.53 -13.24 1.61
C ASP A 148 -26.45 -12.06 1.98
N ARG A 149 -25.86 -10.95 2.44
CA ARG A 149 -26.59 -9.69 2.70
C ARG A 149 -26.99 -8.97 1.40
N TRP A 150 -26.09 -8.86 0.43
CA TRP A 150 -26.32 -8.07 -0.79
C TRP A 150 -27.36 -8.67 -1.76
N LEU A 151 -27.71 -9.94 -1.57
CA LEU A 151 -28.83 -10.58 -2.26
C LEU A 151 -30.20 -10.08 -1.79
N THR A 152 -30.33 -9.78 -0.50
CA THR A 152 -31.62 -9.47 0.13
C THR A 152 -31.80 -7.98 0.41
N GLU A 153 -30.70 -7.25 0.56
CA GLU A 153 -30.70 -5.83 0.86
C GLU A 153 -31.01 -4.94 -0.36
N THR A 154 -31.55 -3.75 -0.06
CA THR A 154 -31.86 -2.73 -1.06
C THR A 154 -30.59 -2.08 -1.62
N GLU A 155 -30.67 -1.60 -2.86
CA GLU A 155 -29.53 -0.95 -3.52
C GLU A 155 -29.08 0.30 -2.75
N GLU A 156 -30.02 1.09 -2.24
CA GLU A 156 -29.75 2.31 -1.48
C GLU A 156 -28.99 2.00 -0.18
N ARG A 157 -29.39 0.92 0.53
CA ARG A 157 -28.73 0.49 1.77
C ARG A 157 -27.29 0.06 1.49
N ILE A 158 -27.09 -0.75 0.44
CA ILE A 158 -25.76 -1.21 0.02
C ILE A 158 -24.90 -0.03 -0.43
N ALA A 159 -25.45 0.91 -1.21
CA ALA A 159 -24.73 2.09 -1.68
C ALA A 159 -24.24 2.97 -0.51
N ALA A 160 -25.05 3.13 0.54
CA ALA A 160 -24.67 3.87 1.74
C ALA A 160 -23.51 3.17 2.49
N GLU A 161 -23.62 1.87 2.72
CA GLU A 161 -22.57 1.06 3.36
C GLU A 161 -21.25 1.13 2.57
N ILE A 162 -21.31 0.92 1.26
CA ILE A 162 -20.16 0.96 0.37
C ILE A 162 -19.49 2.33 0.37
N ARG A 163 -20.28 3.41 0.34
CA ARG A 163 -19.76 4.78 0.40
C ARG A 163 -18.95 5.02 1.67
N GLU A 164 -19.50 4.63 2.82
CA GLU A 164 -18.84 4.79 4.12
C GLU A 164 -17.57 3.94 4.22
N GLU A 165 -17.68 2.65 3.88
CA GLU A 165 -16.57 1.71 3.97
C GLU A 165 -15.43 2.10 3.00
N LEU A 166 -15.73 2.30 1.72
CA LEU A 166 -14.72 2.69 0.74
C LEU A 166 -14.10 4.05 1.07
N GLY A 167 -14.91 5.02 1.51
CA GLY A 167 -14.41 6.32 1.93
C GLY A 167 -13.38 6.20 3.04
N ALA A 168 -13.70 5.43 4.09
CA ALA A 168 -12.80 5.21 5.22
C ALA A 168 -11.54 4.43 4.81
N ARG A 169 -11.67 3.38 4.00
CA ARG A 169 -10.55 2.57 3.50
C ARG A 169 -9.60 3.37 2.61
N VAL A 170 -10.12 4.12 1.64
CA VAL A 170 -9.31 4.98 0.76
C VAL A 170 -8.57 6.04 1.57
N ALA A 171 -9.26 6.72 2.51
CA ALA A 171 -8.64 7.72 3.37
C ALA A 171 -7.54 7.11 4.25
N SER A 172 -7.77 5.92 4.82
CA SER A 172 -6.76 5.20 5.60
C SER A 172 -5.55 4.79 4.74
N TRP A 173 -5.80 4.24 3.56
CA TRP A 173 -4.77 3.83 2.62
C TRP A 173 -3.89 5.00 2.19
N CYS A 174 -4.49 6.15 1.84
CA CYS A 174 -3.77 7.36 1.50
C CYS A 174 -2.90 7.87 2.65
N ARG A 175 -3.40 7.82 3.89
CA ARG A 175 -2.62 8.17 5.09
C ARG A 175 -1.43 7.24 5.28
N LEU A 176 -1.63 5.93 5.15
CA LEU A 176 -0.55 4.94 5.23
C LEU A 176 0.49 5.17 4.13
N TRP A 177 0.05 5.41 2.89
CA TRP A 177 0.94 5.68 1.75
C TRP A 177 1.86 6.85 2.06
N LEU A 178 1.29 8.00 2.46
CA LEU A 178 2.09 9.18 2.79
C LEU A 178 3.04 8.93 3.97
N ALA A 179 2.60 8.18 4.99
CA ALA A 179 3.45 7.83 6.12
C ALA A 179 4.66 6.97 5.68
N VAL A 180 4.43 6.00 4.79
CA VAL A 180 5.50 5.17 4.22
C VAL A 180 6.47 5.98 3.38
N GLN A 181 5.98 6.91 2.54
CA GLN A 181 6.86 7.79 1.73
C GLN A 181 7.68 8.77 2.58
N ARG A 182 7.28 9.03 3.83
CA ARG A 182 8.00 9.89 4.77
C ARG A 182 9.06 9.15 5.58
N ALA A 183 8.94 7.83 5.69
CA ALA A 183 9.82 7.02 6.51
C ALA A 183 11.23 6.92 5.87
N PRO A 184 12.30 6.89 6.68
CA PRO A 184 13.68 6.81 6.18
C PRO A 184 14.07 5.44 5.62
N GLY A 185 13.16 4.46 5.60
CA GLY A 185 13.40 3.11 5.11
C GLY A 185 12.12 2.37 4.71
N ALA A 186 12.27 1.30 3.94
CA ALA A 186 11.17 0.46 3.50
C ALA A 186 10.71 -0.48 4.62
N ASP A 187 9.53 -0.18 5.16
CA ASP A 187 8.82 -1.05 6.10
C ASP A 187 8.03 -2.10 5.30
N HIS A 188 8.51 -3.34 5.29
CA HIS A 188 7.96 -4.41 4.46
C HIS A 188 6.52 -4.75 4.87
N VAL A 189 6.20 -4.75 6.16
CA VAL A 189 4.84 -5.03 6.64
C VAL A 189 3.88 -3.93 6.17
N LYS A 190 4.30 -2.67 6.20
CA LYS A 190 3.48 -1.58 5.63
C LYS A 190 3.31 -1.67 4.12
N GLN A 191 4.30 -2.17 3.38
CA GLN A 191 4.14 -2.42 1.94
C GLN A 191 3.07 -3.48 1.69
N VAL A 192 3.12 -4.58 2.44
CA VAL A 192 2.10 -5.64 2.38
C VAL A 192 0.72 -5.08 2.72
N ALA A 193 0.61 -4.25 3.77
CA ALA A 193 -0.65 -3.58 4.12
C ALA A 193 -1.16 -2.64 3.01
N LEU A 194 -0.27 -1.93 2.32
CA LEU A 194 -0.63 -1.08 1.18
C LEU A 194 -1.13 -1.92 -0.02
N ASP A 195 -0.49 -3.04 -0.32
CA ASP A 195 -0.88 -3.90 -1.44
C ASP A 195 -2.23 -4.57 -1.17
N TRP A 196 -2.40 -5.19 -0.01
CA TRP A 196 -3.66 -5.81 0.36
C TRP A 196 -4.77 -4.79 0.59
N GLY A 197 -4.48 -3.64 1.21
CA GLY A 197 -5.45 -2.57 1.35
C GLY A 197 -5.98 -2.07 0.00
N ALA A 198 -5.08 -1.89 -0.99
CA ALA A 198 -5.47 -1.53 -2.35
C ALA A 198 -6.28 -2.65 -3.02
N LYS A 199 -5.85 -3.91 -2.88
CA LYS A 199 -6.57 -5.08 -3.42
C LYS A 199 -7.99 -5.17 -2.88
N ILE A 200 -8.18 -5.06 -1.56
CA ILE A 200 -9.50 -5.13 -0.91
C ILE A 200 -10.42 -4.03 -1.45
N ILE A 201 -9.92 -2.80 -1.57
CA ILE A 201 -10.68 -1.67 -2.12
C ILE A 201 -11.08 -1.95 -3.58
N CYS A 202 -10.16 -2.42 -4.42
CA CYS A 202 -10.46 -2.75 -5.82
C CYS A 202 -11.48 -3.89 -5.96
N LEU A 203 -11.39 -4.93 -5.12
CA LEU A 203 -12.36 -6.02 -5.12
C LEU A 203 -13.75 -5.54 -4.71
N LEU A 204 -13.83 -4.71 -3.66
CA LEU A 204 -15.09 -4.14 -3.19
C LEU A 204 -15.74 -3.24 -4.25
N LEU A 205 -14.93 -2.44 -4.95
CA LEU A 205 -15.37 -1.61 -6.07
C LEU A 205 -15.90 -2.44 -7.24
N ALA A 206 -15.14 -3.45 -7.67
CA ALA A 206 -15.56 -4.32 -8.77
C ALA A 206 -16.83 -5.12 -8.42
N GLU A 207 -16.98 -5.53 -7.16
CA GLU A 207 -18.15 -6.26 -6.70
C GLU A 207 -19.38 -5.36 -6.67
N TRP A 208 -19.22 -4.12 -6.18
CA TRP A 208 -20.25 -3.10 -6.24
C TRP A 208 -20.68 -2.79 -7.68
N GLU A 209 -19.73 -2.61 -8.61
CA GLU A 209 -20.04 -2.38 -10.02
C GLU A 209 -20.82 -3.54 -10.64
N CYS A 210 -20.47 -4.80 -10.32
CA CYS A 210 -21.22 -5.97 -10.75
C CYS A 210 -22.67 -5.93 -10.20
N ARG A 211 -22.83 -5.69 -8.90
CA ARG A 211 -24.15 -5.64 -8.26
C ARG A 211 -25.03 -4.51 -8.81
N MET A 212 -24.44 -3.38 -9.16
CA MET A 212 -25.12 -2.23 -9.77
C MET A 212 -25.55 -2.48 -11.22
N ARG A 213 -24.66 -3.04 -12.04
CA ARG A 213 -24.93 -3.23 -13.47
C ARG A 213 -25.90 -4.38 -13.73
N GLU A 214 -25.79 -5.46 -12.96
CA GLU A 214 -26.54 -6.69 -13.24
C GLU A 214 -27.73 -6.91 -12.29
N GLY A 215 -27.89 -6.06 -11.27
CA GLY A 215 -28.89 -6.22 -10.22
C GLY A 215 -28.66 -7.48 -9.36
N ALA A 216 -29.61 -7.77 -8.46
CA ALA A 216 -29.48 -8.91 -7.54
C ALA A 216 -29.41 -10.27 -8.26
N LYS A 217 -30.25 -10.48 -9.29
CA LYS A 217 -30.30 -11.74 -10.04
C LYS A 217 -29.03 -12.00 -10.85
N GLY A 218 -28.49 -10.96 -11.50
CA GLY A 218 -27.25 -11.07 -12.24
C GLY A 218 -26.05 -11.29 -11.32
N TYR A 219 -26.00 -10.55 -10.21
CA TYR A 219 -25.01 -10.78 -9.14
C TYR A 219 -25.03 -12.22 -8.61
N GLU A 220 -26.22 -12.81 -8.41
CA GLU A 220 -26.38 -14.21 -8.02
C GLU A 220 -25.82 -15.17 -9.09
N ALA A 221 -26.18 -14.96 -10.36
CA ALA A 221 -25.71 -15.76 -11.48
C ALA A 221 -24.18 -15.67 -11.63
N THR A 222 -23.61 -14.48 -11.46
CA THR A 222 -22.16 -14.24 -11.53
C THR A 222 -21.42 -14.98 -10.41
N ARG A 223 -21.98 -15.09 -9.20
CA ARG A 223 -21.42 -15.98 -8.15
C ARG A 223 -21.44 -17.44 -8.56
N LYS A 224 -22.57 -17.92 -9.10
CA LYS A 224 -22.72 -19.33 -9.53
C LYS A 224 -21.70 -19.70 -10.60
N LEU A 225 -21.38 -18.77 -11.50
CA LEU A 225 -20.33 -18.95 -12.52
C LEU A 225 -18.90 -18.80 -11.98
N GLY A 226 -18.72 -18.47 -10.71
CA GLY A 226 -17.42 -18.26 -10.11
C GLY A 226 -16.72 -17.01 -10.65
N ARG A 227 -17.49 -15.97 -11.02
CA ARG A 227 -17.02 -14.77 -11.71
C ARG A 227 -17.02 -13.51 -10.84
N LEU A 228 -17.44 -13.61 -9.57
CA LEU A 228 -17.30 -12.48 -8.67
C LEU A 228 -15.81 -12.13 -8.46
N PRO A 229 -15.47 -10.86 -8.20
CA PRO A 229 -14.07 -10.41 -8.17
C PRO A 229 -13.19 -11.21 -7.21
N TRP A 230 -13.69 -11.54 -6.02
CA TRP A 230 -12.96 -12.34 -5.04
C TRP A 230 -12.79 -13.81 -5.48
N GLN A 231 -13.75 -14.38 -6.22
CA GLN A 231 -13.62 -15.72 -6.82
C GLN A 231 -12.59 -15.71 -7.96
N ALA A 232 -12.62 -14.67 -8.80
CA ALA A 232 -11.66 -14.47 -9.87
C ALA A 232 -10.24 -14.28 -9.32
N MET A 233 -10.08 -13.55 -8.21
CA MET A 233 -8.82 -13.42 -7.50
C MET A 233 -8.30 -14.79 -7.05
N GLY A 234 -9.12 -15.61 -6.38
CA GLY A 234 -8.73 -16.95 -5.95
C GLY A 234 -8.33 -17.87 -7.12
N LYS A 235 -8.95 -17.71 -8.30
CA LYS A 235 -8.52 -18.39 -9.54
C LYS A 235 -7.16 -17.87 -10.04
N ALA A 236 -6.97 -16.55 -10.11
CA ALA A 236 -5.72 -15.94 -10.56
C ALA A 236 -4.54 -16.32 -9.66
N PHE A 237 -4.77 -16.36 -8.35
CA PHE A 237 -3.80 -16.84 -7.37
C PHE A 237 -3.35 -18.29 -7.65
N ARG A 238 -4.30 -19.21 -7.90
CA ARG A 238 -3.96 -20.61 -8.26
C ARG A 238 -3.17 -20.70 -9.56
N CYS A 239 -3.59 -19.98 -10.60
CA CYS A 239 -2.85 -19.95 -11.86
C CYS A 239 -1.42 -19.42 -11.68
N LEU A 240 -1.21 -18.41 -10.82
CA LEU A 240 0.12 -17.91 -10.51
C LEU A 240 0.98 -18.99 -9.82
N PHE A 241 0.39 -19.75 -8.90
CA PHE A 241 1.06 -20.87 -8.24
C PHE A 241 1.53 -21.94 -9.23
N ASP A 242 0.65 -22.35 -10.15
CA ASP A 242 0.96 -23.37 -11.14
C ASP A 242 2.05 -22.96 -12.14
N VAL A 243 2.24 -21.65 -12.38
CA VAL A 243 3.26 -21.11 -13.29
C VAL A 243 4.62 -20.93 -12.62
N GLU A 244 4.64 -20.67 -11.32
CA GLU A 244 5.86 -20.34 -10.56
C GLU A 244 6.47 -21.54 -9.82
N MET A 245 5.82 -22.71 -9.89
CA MET A 245 6.29 -23.99 -9.35
C MET A 245 6.92 -24.85 -10.45
#